data_AF-A0A6C0F3C2-F1
#
_entry.id   AF-A0A6C0F3C2-F1
#
_cell.length_a   1.000
_cell.length_b   1.000
_cell.length_c   1.000
_cell.angle_alpha   90.00
_cell.angle_beta   90.00
_cell.angle_gamma   90.00
#
_symmetry.space_group_name_H-M   'P 1'
#
loop_
_entity.id
_entity.type
_entity.pdbx_description
1 polymer ?
#
loop_
_entity_poly.entity_id
_entity_poly.type
_entity_poly.pdbx_seq_one_letter_code
_entity_poly.pdbx_strand_id
1 'polypeptide(L)'
;MSDINDITKMNDDESGSSLEEKEVLVVPKLAFIVPYRDRKEHLTFFSVYMKHVLSDYDPKDYIVHFVHQKDGRPFNRGGMKNIGFLAIKNKYPDGYQNITFVFNDVDTVPCDKGVLQYETRVGVVKHFYGVQFALGGIFSIKGSDFERTNGFPNFWAWGGEDNYMQHRVIQSGLKIDRRNFFPLQSPQILQMVEGIMRTISRSEAEMVFYKTTNDGLNTIKNLKYEFNNQDGDKKFVDVTSFDTAYSHASNTYEEQNIHDEKRIKFKSKGIAAAAQDEKQRAQHQQQLLLAAEEQKMRQRQQQQQQQMRLQQQQQQQMRLQQQQQQQQQQQMRLQQQQQQQMRLQQQQQQQQQQQQQQQQQQQQQQQQQQQQQQKTGGIVRTVRRVNGRKLF
;
A
#
# COMPACT_ATOMS: atom_id res chain seq x y z
N MET A 1 28.22 -21.58 68.45
CA MET A 1 27.77 -20.91 67.23
C MET A 1 28.89 -20.99 66.22
N SER A 2 28.84 -21.98 65.32
CA SER A 2 29.49 -22.00 64.00
C SER A 2 29.38 -23.40 63.40
N ASP A 3 28.97 -23.41 62.14
CA ASP A 3 28.59 -24.48 61.23
C ASP A 3 29.64 -25.56 60.96
N ILE A 4 29.19 -26.75 60.53
CA ILE A 4 29.81 -27.59 59.47
C ILE A 4 28.72 -28.52 58.87
N ASN A 5 28.71 -28.54 57.53
CA ASN A 5 28.01 -29.34 56.52
C ASN A 5 27.60 -30.79 56.90
N ASP A 6 26.43 -31.25 56.40
CA ASP A 6 26.41 -32.32 55.39
C ASP A 6 25.08 -32.42 54.61
N ILE A 7 25.22 -33.00 53.43
CA ILE A 7 24.43 -32.95 52.20
C ILE A 7 23.21 -33.89 52.22
N THR A 8 22.10 -33.47 51.59
CA THR A 8 21.36 -34.38 50.70
C THR A 8 20.56 -33.63 49.64
N LYS A 9 20.96 -33.87 48.39
CA LYS A 9 20.28 -33.51 47.16
C LYS A 9 18.89 -34.15 47.12
N MET A 10 17.87 -33.39 46.74
CA MET A 10 16.82 -33.88 45.84
C MET A 10 16.58 -32.83 44.76
N ASN A 11 16.74 -33.29 43.52
CA ASN A 11 16.44 -32.55 42.31
C ASN A 11 14.92 -32.51 42.17
N ASP A 12 14.36 -31.31 42.00
CA ASP A 12 13.13 -31.16 41.25
C ASP A 12 13.39 -30.16 40.12
N ASP A 13 13.29 -30.70 38.91
CA ASP A 13 13.21 -29.99 37.64
C ASP A 13 12.01 -29.04 37.68
N GLU A 14 12.25 -27.74 37.84
CA GLU A 14 11.39 -26.75 37.21
C GLU A 14 12.25 -25.89 36.29
N SER A 15 12.22 -26.30 35.02
CA SER A 15 12.62 -25.49 33.88
C SER A 15 11.83 -24.19 33.86
N GLY A 16 12.34 -23.19 34.58
CA GLY A 16 11.97 -21.80 34.40
C GLY A 16 12.45 -21.35 33.04
N SER A 17 11.67 -21.65 31.98
CA SER A 17 11.74 -20.87 30.76
C SER A 17 11.25 -19.48 31.13
N SER A 18 12.19 -18.62 31.50
CA SER A 18 12.00 -17.18 31.43
C SER A 18 11.73 -16.87 29.96
N LEU A 19 10.45 -16.89 29.61
CA LEU A 19 9.95 -16.14 28.48
C LEU A 19 10.32 -14.70 28.80
N GLU A 20 11.50 -14.26 28.36
CA GLU A 20 11.76 -12.85 28.11
C GLU A 20 10.57 -12.39 27.26
N GLU A 21 9.62 -11.70 27.88
CA GLU A 21 8.63 -10.94 27.15
C GLU A 21 9.44 -10.01 26.24
N LYS A 22 9.57 -10.39 24.96
CA LYS A 22 10.10 -9.52 23.93
C LYS A 22 9.28 -8.25 24.02
N GLU A 23 9.85 -7.22 24.63
CA GLU A 23 9.25 -5.91 24.71
C GLU A 23 8.87 -5.52 23.29
N VAL A 24 7.56 -5.50 23.00
CA VAL A 24 7.08 -5.28 21.64
C VAL A 24 7.45 -3.85 21.29
N LEU A 25 8.54 -3.70 20.54
CA LEU A 25 9.03 -2.40 20.07
C LEU A 25 7.93 -1.74 19.24
N VAL A 26 7.28 -0.75 19.82
CA VAL A 26 6.28 0.06 19.13
C VAL A 26 6.99 0.87 18.05
N VAL A 27 6.60 0.64 16.80
CA VAL A 27 7.13 1.35 15.63
C VAL A 27 6.51 2.75 15.59
N PRO A 28 7.30 3.83 15.63
CA PRO A 28 6.75 5.19 15.59
C PRO A 28 6.24 5.53 14.19
N LYS A 29 5.28 6.46 14.10
CA LYS A 29 4.82 7.03 12.83
C LYS A 29 5.84 8.03 12.27
N LEU A 30 6.49 8.78 13.13
CA LEU A 30 7.45 9.84 12.80
C LEU A 30 8.83 9.57 13.40
N ALA A 31 9.88 9.76 12.61
CA ALA A 31 11.26 9.77 13.09
C ALA A 31 11.97 11.05 12.66
N PHE A 32 12.18 11.97 13.62
CA PHE A 32 12.96 13.18 13.40
C PHE A 32 14.44 12.85 13.48
N ILE A 33 15.16 13.14 12.40
CA ILE A 33 16.60 12.98 12.26
C ILE A 33 17.21 14.38 12.24
N VAL A 34 17.91 14.72 13.33
CA VAL A 34 18.50 16.05 13.55
C VAL A 34 20.02 15.93 13.53
N PRO A 35 20.71 16.31 12.44
CA PRO A 35 22.17 16.25 12.39
C PRO A 35 22.76 17.26 13.39
N TYR A 36 23.76 16.84 14.16
CA TYR A 36 24.27 17.63 15.28
C TYR A 36 25.79 17.52 15.47
N ARG A 37 26.44 18.65 15.74
CA ARG A 37 27.78 18.76 16.34
C ARG A 37 28.00 20.18 16.85
N ASP A 38 28.63 20.34 18.02
CA ASP A 38 29.13 21.62 18.57
C ASP A 38 28.14 22.80 18.54
N ARG A 39 26.86 22.55 18.84
CA ARG A 39 25.74 23.51 18.71
C ARG A 39 24.86 23.55 19.96
N LYS A 40 25.48 23.62 21.14
CA LYS A 40 24.80 23.44 22.43
C LYS A 40 23.60 24.39 22.63
N GLU A 41 23.73 25.65 22.25
CA GLU A 41 22.68 26.67 22.36
C GLU A 41 21.50 26.33 21.46
N HIS A 42 21.78 25.93 20.21
CA HIS A 42 20.76 25.53 19.24
C HIS A 42 20.05 24.24 19.67
N LEU A 43 20.81 23.25 20.16
CA LEU A 43 20.26 22.02 20.71
C LEU A 43 19.31 22.31 21.89
N THR A 44 19.69 23.23 22.77
CA THR A 44 18.88 23.61 23.91
C THR A 44 17.58 24.26 23.44
N PHE A 45 17.68 25.25 22.54
CA PHE A 45 16.53 25.92 21.95
C PHE A 45 15.60 24.94 21.24
N PHE A 46 16.14 24.11 20.34
CA PHE A 46 15.41 23.10 19.59
C PHE A 46 14.70 22.12 20.53
N SER A 47 15.42 21.59 21.51
CA SER A 47 14.89 20.57 22.44
C SER A 47 13.76 21.12 23.31
N VAL A 48 13.85 22.36 23.78
CA VAL A 48 12.78 23.01 24.55
C VAL A 48 11.59 23.30 23.65
N TYR A 49 11.83 23.88 22.48
CA TYR A 49 10.76 24.36 21.61
C TYR A 49 9.99 23.21 20.92
N MET A 50 10.71 22.17 20.48
CA MET A 50 10.07 21.02 19.83
C MET A 50 9.18 20.20 20.78
N LYS A 51 9.39 20.26 22.10
CA LYS A 51 8.43 19.71 23.07
C LYS A 51 7.06 20.37 22.98
N HIS A 52 7.04 21.70 22.80
CA HIS A 52 5.81 22.46 22.58
C HIS A 52 5.20 22.14 21.22
N VAL A 53 6.00 22.18 20.15
CA VAL A 53 5.53 21.90 18.77
C VAL A 53 4.92 20.49 18.65
N LEU A 54 5.44 19.52 19.40
CA LEU A 54 5.02 18.12 19.36
C LEU A 54 4.07 17.73 20.50
N SER A 55 3.60 18.68 21.33
CA SER A 55 2.82 18.38 22.54
C SER A 55 1.50 17.66 22.27
N ASP A 56 0.94 17.81 21.07
CA ASP A 56 -0.33 17.20 20.67
C ASP A 56 -0.15 15.79 20.06
N TYR A 57 1.10 15.32 19.90
CA TYR A 57 1.39 13.97 19.43
C TYR A 57 1.49 12.99 20.61
N ASP A 58 1.02 11.75 20.41
CA ASP A 58 1.31 10.67 21.35
C ASP A 58 2.84 10.43 21.39
N PRO A 59 3.50 10.44 22.57
CA PRO A 59 4.93 10.15 22.69
C PRO A 59 5.38 8.82 22.08
N LYS A 60 4.46 7.87 21.84
CA LYS A 60 4.73 6.59 21.15
C LYS A 60 4.76 6.74 19.62
N ASP A 61 4.11 7.76 19.08
CA ASP A 61 3.97 7.99 17.64
C ASP A 61 5.19 8.69 17.03
N TYR A 62 6.08 9.28 17.84
CA TYR A 62 7.25 9.97 17.33
C TYR A 62 8.52 9.71 18.13
N ILE A 63 9.65 9.81 17.45
CA ILE A 63 10.98 9.83 18.05
C ILE A 63 11.78 11.01 17.49
N VAL A 64 12.61 11.62 18.33
CA VAL A 64 13.58 12.64 17.92
C VAL A 64 14.96 12.12 18.24
N HIS A 65 15.82 11.97 17.23
CA HIS A 65 17.21 11.55 17.40
C HIS A 65 18.15 12.64 16.92
N PHE A 66 19.03 13.07 17.82
CA PHE A 66 20.17 13.93 17.49
C PHE A 66 21.32 13.04 17.02
N VAL A 67 21.65 13.10 15.73
CA VAL A 67 22.73 12.31 15.15
C VAL A 67 24.03 13.08 15.30
N HIS A 68 24.84 12.66 16.26
CA HIS A 68 25.96 13.41 16.78
C HIS A 68 27.28 12.89 16.23
N GLN A 69 27.95 13.69 15.41
CA GLN A 69 29.28 13.36 14.91
C GLN A 69 30.33 13.65 15.99
N LYS A 70 30.91 12.60 16.60
CA LYS A 70 31.87 12.71 17.72
C LYS A 70 33.34 12.65 17.31
N ASP A 71 33.61 12.42 16.03
CA ASP A 71 34.98 12.47 15.51
C ASP A 71 35.43 13.89 15.16
N GLY A 72 36.73 14.10 15.02
CA GLY A 72 37.34 15.39 14.71
C GLY A 72 37.39 15.76 13.22
N ARG A 73 36.69 15.03 12.33
CA ARG A 73 36.70 15.30 10.88
C ARG A 73 35.77 16.49 10.55
N PRO A 74 35.78 17.04 9.33
CA PRO A 74 34.76 18.01 8.92
C PRO A 74 33.33 17.49 9.13
N PHE A 75 32.37 18.39 9.36
CA PHE A 75 31.00 17.97 9.67
C PHE A 75 30.33 17.42 8.41
N ASN A 76 29.91 16.16 8.45
CA ASN A 76 29.25 15.52 7.31
C ASN A 76 27.73 15.57 7.52
N ARG A 77 27.10 16.71 7.18
CA ARG A 77 25.67 16.92 7.42
C ARG A 77 24.79 15.89 6.68
N GLY A 78 25.10 15.61 5.41
CA GLY A 78 24.40 14.58 4.63
C GLY A 78 24.59 13.17 5.21
N GLY A 79 25.82 12.85 5.61
CA GLY A 79 26.17 11.59 6.28
C GLY A 79 25.44 11.40 7.61
N MET A 80 25.32 12.44 8.43
CA MET A 80 24.55 12.35 9.69
C MET A 80 23.06 12.08 9.43
N LYS A 81 22.46 12.68 8.40
CA LYS A 81 21.09 12.37 7.99
C LYS A 81 20.95 10.90 7.55
N ASN A 82 21.88 10.41 6.72
CA ASN A 82 21.92 9.02 6.28
C ASN A 82 22.11 8.03 7.44
N ILE A 83 23.04 8.30 8.36
CA ILE A 83 23.32 7.44 9.51
C ILE A 83 22.14 7.42 10.47
N GLY A 84 21.46 8.55 10.68
CA GLY A 84 20.21 8.59 11.44
C GLY A 84 19.15 7.66 10.85
N PHE A 85 18.96 7.69 9.53
CA PHE A 85 18.08 6.75 8.84
C PHE A 85 18.52 5.30 9.07
N LEU A 86 19.81 4.97 8.89
CA LEU A 86 20.34 3.63 9.07
C LEU A 86 20.14 3.12 10.52
N ALA A 87 20.36 3.98 11.52
CA ALA A 87 20.16 3.64 12.93
C ALA A 87 18.69 3.28 13.22
N ILE A 88 17.73 4.06 12.71
CA ILE A 88 16.30 3.75 12.85
C ILE A 88 15.89 2.52 12.04
N LYS A 89 16.42 2.35 10.83
CA LYS A 89 16.22 1.15 10.02
C LYS A 89 16.65 -0.10 10.78
N ASN A 90 17.84 -0.08 11.39
CA ASN A 90 18.36 -1.20 12.16
C ASN A 90 17.56 -1.46 13.43
N LYS A 91 17.02 -0.41 14.07
CA LYS A 91 16.18 -0.53 15.26
C LYS A 91 14.78 -1.08 14.95
N TYR A 92 14.24 -0.79 13.78
CA TYR A 92 12.89 -1.21 13.35
C TYR A 92 12.92 -1.90 11.97
N PRO A 93 13.60 -3.05 11.81
CA PRO A 93 13.85 -3.67 10.51
C PRO A 93 12.57 -4.02 9.74
N ASP A 94 11.49 -4.39 10.43
CA ASP A 94 10.21 -4.76 9.80
C ASP A 94 9.26 -3.57 9.61
N GLY A 95 9.55 -2.42 10.25
CA GLY A 95 8.64 -1.28 10.32
C GLY A 95 9.14 -0.01 9.62
N TYR A 96 10.46 0.15 9.45
CA TYR A 96 11.08 1.42 9.03
C TYR A 96 10.56 1.95 7.69
N GLN A 97 10.17 1.06 6.78
CA GLN A 97 9.68 1.42 5.45
C GLN A 97 8.43 2.30 5.50
N ASN A 98 7.61 2.13 6.54
CA ASN A 98 6.35 2.84 6.75
C ASN A 98 6.50 4.10 7.63
N ILE A 99 7.63 4.24 8.34
CA ILE A 99 7.94 5.42 9.14
C ILE A 99 8.08 6.63 8.21
N THR A 100 7.52 7.77 8.62
CA THR A 100 7.83 9.05 8.00
C THR A 100 9.08 9.62 8.66
N PHE A 101 10.17 9.68 7.92
CA PHE A 101 11.40 10.35 8.34
C PHE A 101 11.25 11.84 8.12
N VAL A 102 11.55 12.63 9.16
CA VAL A 102 11.59 14.09 9.11
C VAL A 102 13.04 14.52 9.28
N PHE A 103 13.64 15.06 8.24
CA PHE A 103 14.97 15.65 8.33
C PHE A 103 14.79 17.12 8.72
N ASN A 104 15.34 17.50 9.86
CA ASN A 104 15.16 18.83 10.45
C ASN A 104 16.51 19.34 10.96
N ASP A 105 16.92 20.52 10.53
CA ASP A 105 18.13 21.15 11.05
C ASP A 105 17.92 21.64 12.49
N VAL A 106 18.96 21.55 13.32
CA VAL A 106 18.88 21.89 14.75
C VAL A 106 18.61 23.38 15.00
N ASP A 107 18.83 24.22 13.98
CA ASP A 107 18.65 25.67 14.06
C ASP A 107 17.25 26.13 13.64
N THR A 108 16.35 25.22 13.23
CA THR A 108 15.01 25.56 12.74
C THR A 108 13.90 24.82 13.48
N VAL A 109 12.87 25.55 13.90
CA VAL A 109 11.64 25.00 14.50
C VAL A 109 10.41 25.75 14.00
N PRO A 110 9.24 25.11 13.85
CA PRO A 110 8.00 25.85 13.58
C PRO A 110 7.67 26.82 14.71
N CYS A 111 7.01 27.94 14.40
CA CYS A 111 6.64 28.94 15.41
C CYS A 111 5.48 28.51 16.33
N ASP A 112 4.77 27.45 15.99
CA ASP A 112 3.74 26.85 16.84
C ASP A 112 3.42 25.41 16.38
N LYS A 113 2.65 24.70 17.19
CA LYS A 113 2.09 23.38 16.84
C LYS A 113 1.12 23.48 15.65
N GLY A 114 1.01 22.42 14.87
CA GLY A 114 0.12 22.34 13.71
C GLY A 114 0.54 23.15 12.48
N VAL A 115 1.59 23.98 12.58
CA VAL A 115 2.15 24.73 11.43
C VAL A 115 2.66 23.80 10.33
N LEU A 116 3.29 22.68 10.72
CA LEU A 116 3.81 21.67 9.80
C LEU A 116 3.06 20.35 9.93
N GLN A 117 2.61 19.82 8.80
CA GLN A 117 1.98 18.49 8.71
C GLN A 117 3.00 17.42 8.30
N TYR A 118 3.77 16.92 9.28
CA TYR A 118 4.92 16.05 9.06
C TYR A 118 4.62 14.71 8.38
N GLU A 119 3.47 14.09 8.65
CA GLU A 119 3.16 12.79 8.06
C GLU A 119 3.01 12.87 6.53
N THR A 120 3.64 11.94 5.81
CA THR A 120 3.51 11.82 4.36
C THR A 120 3.05 10.41 3.96
N ARG A 121 2.98 10.15 2.66
CA ARG A 121 2.64 8.84 2.08
C ARG A 121 3.67 8.44 1.04
N VAL A 122 3.72 7.15 0.72
CA VAL A 122 4.63 6.61 -0.30
C VAL A 122 4.47 7.37 -1.61
N GLY A 123 5.57 7.70 -2.26
CA GLY A 123 5.62 8.48 -3.50
C GLY A 123 5.64 9.99 -3.31
N VAL A 124 5.53 10.50 -2.07
CA VAL A 124 5.42 11.94 -1.78
C VAL A 124 6.45 12.39 -0.75
N VAL A 125 7.27 13.35 -1.13
CA VAL A 125 8.17 14.09 -0.24
C VAL A 125 7.53 15.44 0.07
N LYS A 126 7.21 15.72 1.33
CA LYS A 126 6.72 17.05 1.73
C LYS A 126 7.92 17.93 2.12
N HIS A 127 8.03 19.10 1.51
CA HIS A 127 9.08 20.06 1.83
C HIS A 127 8.46 21.29 2.49
N PHE A 128 8.89 21.58 3.71
CA PHE A 128 8.25 22.52 4.61
C PHE A 128 8.99 23.85 4.75
N TYR A 129 10.32 23.84 4.78
CA TYR A 129 11.11 25.06 5.01
C TYR A 129 12.42 25.04 4.24
N GLY A 130 12.74 26.14 3.55
CA GLY A 130 14.03 26.31 2.88
C GLY A 130 13.91 27.06 1.55
N VAL A 131 14.55 26.51 0.51
CA VAL A 131 14.59 27.07 -0.85
C VAL A 131 14.05 26.07 -1.87
N GLN A 132 13.41 26.51 -2.95
CA GLN A 132 12.73 25.57 -3.86
C GLN A 132 13.67 24.72 -4.76
N PHE A 133 14.95 25.08 -4.86
CA PHE A 133 15.93 24.35 -5.68
C PHE A 133 16.66 23.24 -4.90
N ALA A 134 16.40 23.07 -3.60
CA ALA A 134 17.01 22.06 -2.74
C ALA A 134 16.01 21.51 -1.72
N LEU A 135 16.31 20.37 -1.11
CA LEU A 135 15.57 19.81 0.04
C LEU A 135 16.31 20.10 1.35
N GLY A 136 16.57 21.39 1.61
CA GLY A 136 17.19 21.85 2.86
C GLY A 136 16.17 22.15 3.93
N GLY A 137 16.63 22.63 5.09
CA GLY A 137 15.78 22.99 6.23
C GLY A 137 14.97 21.80 6.75
N ILE A 138 13.68 21.76 6.42
CA ILE A 138 12.73 20.77 6.97
C ILE A 138 11.96 20.08 5.85
N PHE A 139 12.07 18.76 5.75
CA PHE A 139 11.24 17.95 4.86
C PHE A 139 10.97 16.56 5.44
N SER A 140 9.94 15.89 4.91
CA SER A 140 9.58 14.53 5.28
C SER A 140 9.44 13.59 4.10
N ILE A 141 9.79 12.32 4.30
CA ILE A 141 9.79 11.26 3.29
C ILE A 141 9.53 9.90 3.97
N LYS A 142 8.86 8.97 3.28
CA LYS A 142 8.73 7.59 3.80
C LYS A 142 10.07 6.87 3.78
N GLY A 143 10.32 6.00 4.76
CA GLY A 143 11.58 5.25 4.85
C GLY A 143 11.89 4.44 3.59
N SER A 144 10.88 3.80 3.02
CA SER A 144 10.98 3.09 1.73
C SER A 144 11.38 3.99 0.56
N ASP A 145 10.83 5.20 0.49
CA ASP A 145 11.17 6.16 -0.56
C ASP A 145 12.57 6.75 -0.36
N PHE A 146 12.97 7.05 0.88
CA PHE A 146 14.31 7.56 1.19
C PHE A 146 15.39 6.54 0.82
N GLU A 147 15.19 5.27 1.19
CA GLU A 147 16.08 4.19 0.78
C GLU A 147 16.19 4.07 -0.74
N ARG A 148 15.07 4.15 -1.46
CA ARG A 148 15.04 4.09 -2.93
C ARG A 148 15.87 5.21 -3.59
N THR A 149 16.01 6.35 -2.93
CA THR A 149 16.82 7.48 -3.44
C THR A 149 18.33 7.33 -3.21
N ASN A 150 18.78 6.31 -2.47
CA ASN A 150 20.15 6.20 -1.94
C ASN A 150 20.54 7.35 -0.99
N GLY A 151 19.56 8.05 -0.40
CA GLY A 151 19.76 9.13 0.56
C GLY A 151 20.60 10.32 0.05
N PHE A 152 21.16 11.07 0.98
CA PHE A 152 22.02 12.23 0.70
C PHE A 152 23.40 11.77 0.22
N PRO A 153 24.14 12.58 -0.57
CA PRO A 153 25.59 12.38 -0.68
C PRO A 153 26.28 12.68 0.66
N ASN A 154 27.38 11.97 0.95
CA ASN A 154 28.11 12.07 2.21
C ASN A 154 29.27 13.08 2.11
N PHE A 155 28.95 14.31 1.70
CA PHE A 155 29.94 15.38 1.51
C PHE A 155 30.52 15.89 2.84
N TRP A 156 31.80 16.26 2.79
CA TRP A 156 32.57 16.72 3.96
C TRP A 156 32.65 18.24 4.07
N ALA A 157 32.29 18.98 3.02
CA ALA A 157 32.16 20.43 3.05
C ALA A 157 30.70 20.87 3.07
N TRP A 158 30.49 22.15 3.34
CA TRP A 158 29.18 22.77 3.34
C TRP A 158 28.63 22.93 1.92
N GLY A 159 27.37 22.54 1.76
CA GLY A 159 26.54 22.88 0.60
C GLY A 159 26.47 21.80 -0.48
N GLY A 160 25.33 21.79 -1.18
CA GLY A 160 25.09 20.99 -2.37
C GLY A 160 24.52 19.59 -2.11
N GLU A 161 24.60 19.06 -0.89
CA GLU A 161 23.96 17.80 -0.49
C GLU A 161 22.43 17.87 -0.57
N ASP A 162 21.83 18.99 -0.14
CA ASP A 162 20.37 19.19 -0.20
C ASP A 162 19.88 19.37 -1.66
N ASN A 163 20.70 20.02 -2.51
CA ASN A 163 20.46 20.14 -3.94
C ASN A 163 20.50 18.76 -4.60
N TYR A 164 21.45 17.92 -4.20
CA TYR A 164 21.60 16.58 -4.73
C TYR A 164 20.47 15.66 -4.28
N MET A 165 20.02 15.80 -3.02
CA MET A 165 18.87 15.06 -2.50
C MET A 165 17.61 15.39 -3.29
N GLN A 166 17.34 16.67 -3.57
CA GLN A 166 16.22 17.05 -4.45
C GLN A 166 16.32 16.40 -5.83
N HIS A 167 17.50 16.41 -6.44
CA HIS A 167 17.74 15.75 -7.72
C HIS A 167 17.44 14.25 -7.65
N ARG A 168 17.91 13.55 -6.61
CA ARG A 168 17.65 12.11 -6.42
C ARG A 168 16.17 11.80 -6.22
N VAL A 169 15.47 12.61 -5.43
CA VAL A 169 14.01 12.50 -5.26
C VAL A 169 13.29 12.57 -6.60
N ILE A 170 13.61 13.58 -7.42
CA ILE A 170 13.01 13.74 -8.76
C ILE A 170 13.38 12.58 -9.68
N GLN A 171 14.66 12.16 -9.68
CA GLN A 171 15.16 11.05 -10.49
C GLN A 171 14.48 9.72 -10.13
N SER A 172 14.16 9.50 -8.86
CA SER A 172 13.42 8.32 -8.38
C SER A 172 11.91 8.39 -8.62
N GLY A 173 11.41 9.38 -9.37
CA GLY A 173 10.00 9.53 -9.73
C GLY A 173 9.10 9.96 -8.56
N LEU A 174 9.68 10.51 -7.49
CA LEU A 174 8.93 11.00 -6.33
C LEU A 174 8.37 12.41 -6.57
N LYS A 175 7.20 12.68 -6.01
CA LYS A 175 6.60 14.02 -6.05
C LYS A 175 7.04 14.84 -4.84
N ILE A 176 7.61 16.02 -5.09
CA ILE A 176 7.85 17.02 -4.04
C ILE A 176 6.57 17.85 -3.87
N ASP A 177 5.98 17.81 -2.68
CA ASP A 177 4.82 18.60 -2.27
C ASP A 177 5.26 19.81 -1.45
N ARG A 178 4.94 21.01 -1.94
CA ARG A 178 5.25 22.30 -1.32
C ARG A 178 3.98 23.10 -0.96
N ARG A 179 2.83 22.44 -0.78
CA ARG A 179 1.59 23.14 -0.38
C ARG A 179 1.64 23.73 1.02
N ASN A 180 2.46 23.17 1.91
CA ASN A 180 2.75 23.66 3.26
C ASN A 180 4.24 24.04 3.35
N PHE A 181 4.70 24.89 2.43
CA PHE A 181 6.09 25.34 2.32
C PHE A 181 6.25 26.80 2.75
N PHE A 182 7.29 27.07 3.52
CA PHE A 182 7.69 28.37 3.99
C PHE A 182 9.10 28.72 3.47
N PRO A 183 9.29 29.87 2.81
CA PRO A 183 10.61 30.29 2.36
C PRO A 183 11.50 30.72 3.55
N LEU A 184 12.79 30.87 3.30
CA LEU A 184 13.73 31.50 4.24
C LEU A 184 13.15 32.82 4.79
N GLN A 185 13.44 33.12 6.06
CA GLN A 185 12.96 34.32 6.78
C GLN A 185 11.43 34.39 7.01
N SER A 186 10.70 33.31 6.70
CA SER A 186 9.29 33.20 7.06
C SER A 186 9.11 33.25 8.59
N PRO A 187 8.20 34.09 9.12
CA PRO A 187 7.93 34.13 10.56
C PRO A 187 7.24 32.87 11.08
N GLN A 188 6.78 31.99 10.19
CA GLN A 188 6.21 30.68 10.57
C GLN A 188 7.27 29.67 11.01
N ILE A 189 8.55 29.93 10.73
CA ILE A 189 9.68 29.09 11.14
C ILE A 189 10.69 29.96 11.88
N LEU A 190 10.94 29.64 13.16
CA LEU A 190 11.95 30.29 13.96
C LEU A 190 13.32 29.70 13.59
N GLN A 191 14.27 30.56 13.23
CA GLN A 191 15.63 30.15 12.89
C GLN A 191 16.66 30.87 13.74
N MET A 192 17.54 30.10 14.38
CA MET A 192 18.76 30.62 15.00
C MET A 192 19.85 30.76 13.94
N VAL A 193 20.31 31.99 13.69
CA VAL A 193 21.30 32.26 12.65
C VAL A 193 22.70 31.85 13.14
N GLU A 194 23.41 31.08 12.34
CA GLU A 194 24.84 30.83 12.52
C GLU A 194 25.68 31.91 11.82
N GLY A 195 26.93 32.06 12.26
CA GLY A 195 27.95 32.88 11.60
C GLY A 195 28.03 32.68 10.08
N ILE A 196 28.67 33.63 9.41
CA ILE A 196 28.59 33.83 7.95
C ILE A 196 29.62 33.05 7.14
N MET A 197 30.54 32.34 7.81
CA MET A 197 31.62 31.60 7.17
C MET A 197 31.22 30.15 6.90
N ARG A 198 31.57 29.63 5.73
CA ARG A 198 31.30 28.26 5.31
C ARG A 198 32.55 27.65 4.69
N THR A 199 32.93 26.50 5.19
CA THR A 199 33.94 25.64 4.57
C THR A 199 33.35 24.96 3.34
N ILE A 200 33.83 25.29 2.15
CA ILE A 200 33.36 24.73 0.88
C ILE A 200 34.42 23.82 0.24
N SER A 201 33.99 22.91 -0.64
CA SER A 201 34.87 22.10 -1.47
C SER A 201 34.47 22.24 -2.94
N ARG A 202 35.44 22.61 -3.79
CA ARG A 202 35.21 22.77 -5.23
C ARG A 202 34.88 21.45 -5.92
N SER A 203 35.55 20.36 -5.53
CA SER A 203 35.31 19.02 -6.09
C SER A 203 33.90 18.55 -5.78
N GLU A 204 33.41 18.78 -4.56
CA GLU A 204 32.04 18.44 -4.17
C GLU A 204 31.01 19.31 -4.89
N ALA A 205 31.28 20.62 -5.02
CA ALA A 205 30.43 21.51 -5.82
C ALA A 205 30.38 21.08 -7.30
N GLU A 206 31.49 20.63 -7.90
CA GLU A 206 31.53 20.08 -9.26
C GLU A 206 30.70 18.79 -9.37
N MET A 207 30.83 17.87 -8.40
CA MET A 207 30.00 16.66 -8.36
C MET A 207 28.51 16.97 -8.31
N VAL A 208 28.13 18.01 -7.55
CA VAL A 208 26.73 18.47 -7.43
C VAL A 208 26.24 19.11 -8.72
N PHE A 209 27.07 19.93 -9.35
CA PHE A 209 26.71 20.62 -10.58
C PHE A 209 26.57 19.63 -11.74
N TYR A 210 27.52 18.69 -11.88
CA TYR A 210 27.55 17.73 -12.98
C TYR A 210 26.79 16.43 -12.72
N LYS A 211 26.19 16.26 -11.54
CA LYS A 211 25.39 15.07 -11.18
C LYS A 211 26.16 13.74 -11.33
N THR A 212 27.43 13.74 -10.98
CA THR A 212 28.35 12.61 -11.25
C THR A 212 28.54 11.66 -10.07
N THR A 213 27.99 11.97 -8.89
CA THR A 213 28.21 11.15 -7.70
C THR A 213 27.10 10.14 -7.45
N ASN A 214 27.52 8.90 -7.14
CA ASN A 214 26.64 7.86 -6.60
C ASN A 214 26.84 7.65 -5.08
N ASP A 215 27.60 8.53 -4.42
CA ASP A 215 27.84 8.47 -2.97
C ASP A 215 26.54 8.66 -2.19
N GLY A 216 26.24 7.81 -1.22
CA GLY A 216 25.01 7.86 -0.45
C GLY A 216 24.92 6.80 0.64
N LEU A 217 23.72 6.25 0.87
CA LEU A 217 23.52 5.19 1.87
C LEU A 217 24.41 3.98 1.63
N ASN A 218 24.52 3.54 0.38
CA ASN A 218 25.25 2.34 -0.02
C ASN A 218 26.78 2.46 0.03
N THR A 219 27.32 3.67 0.20
CA THR A 219 28.78 3.90 0.27
C THR A 219 29.28 4.13 1.69
N ILE A 220 28.39 4.24 2.68
CA ILE A 220 28.77 4.30 4.08
C ILE A 220 29.31 2.93 4.52
N LYS A 221 30.54 2.90 5.03
CA LYS A 221 31.23 1.68 5.48
C LYS A 221 31.84 1.90 6.86
N ASN A 222 32.23 0.80 7.52
CA ASN A 222 32.91 0.83 8.83
C ASN A 222 32.21 1.73 9.87
N LEU A 223 30.87 1.80 9.77
CA LEU A 223 30.03 2.66 10.59
C LEU A 223 29.98 2.13 12.02
N LYS A 224 30.37 2.98 12.97
CA LYS A 224 30.25 2.75 14.41
C LYS A 224 29.41 3.86 15.03
N TYR A 225 28.30 3.47 15.64
CA TYR A 225 27.44 4.36 16.40
C TYR A 225 26.88 3.66 17.63
N GLU A 226 26.46 4.46 18.62
CA GLU A 226 25.76 4.00 19.81
C GLU A 226 24.54 4.87 20.09
N PHE A 227 23.48 4.27 20.65
CA PHE A 227 22.35 5.04 21.18
C PHE A 227 22.71 5.53 22.58
N ASN A 228 22.69 6.84 22.80
CA ASN A 228 23.02 7.46 24.07
C ASN A 228 21.84 8.29 24.58
N ASN A 229 21.34 7.95 25.78
CA ASN A 229 20.23 8.63 26.45
C ASN A 229 20.66 9.31 27.76
N GLN A 230 21.95 9.59 27.94
CA GLN A 230 22.48 10.08 29.22
C GLN A 230 22.22 11.58 29.46
N ASP A 231 21.80 12.35 28.45
CA ASP A 231 21.51 13.79 28.58
C ASP A 231 19.99 14.07 28.73
N GLY A 232 19.42 13.50 29.81
CA GLY A 232 18.02 13.66 30.17
C GLY A 232 17.09 12.98 29.18
N ASP A 233 16.16 13.75 28.60
CA ASP A 233 15.17 13.25 27.64
C ASP A 233 15.64 13.29 26.17
N LYS A 234 16.86 13.80 25.93
CA LYS A 234 17.45 13.86 24.59
C LYS A 234 18.00 12.50 24.19
N LYS A 235 17.60 12.01 23.02
CA LYS A 235 18.05 10.74 22.46
C LYS A 235 19.11 11.00 21.40
N PHE A 236 20.34 10.56 21.66
CA PHE A 236 21.47 10.72 20.76
C PHE A 236 21.76 9.43 19.98
N VAL A 237 22.20 9.60 18.75
CA VAL A 237 22.93 8.58 17.98
C VAL A 237 24.35 9.10 17.86
N ASP A 238 25.21 8.63 18.76
CA ASP A 238 26.61 9.05 18.87
C ASP A 238 27.43 8.30 17.82
N VAL A 239 27.85 9.00 16.76
CA VAL A 239 28.62 8.45 15.64
C VAL A 239 30.10 8.68 15.89
N THR A 240 30.86 7.59 16.06
CA THR A 240 32.29 7.64 16.41
C THR A 240 33.22 7.37 15.24
N SER A 241 32.75 6.66 14.22
CA SER A 241 33.51 6.41 12.98
C SER A 241 32.59 5.98 11.85
N PHE A 242 32.98 6.31 10.62
CA PHE A 242 32.34 5.87 9.38
C PHE A 242 33.23 6.28 8.19
N ASP A 243 33.20 5.50 7.12
CA ASP A 243 33.87 5.80 5.86
C ASP A 243 32.83 6.10 4.77
N THR A 244 33.22 6.93 3.81
CA THR A 244 32.39 7.38 2.69
C THR A 244 33.09 7.06 1.36
N ALA A 245 32.41 7.25 0.22
CA ALA A 245 33.04 6.98 -1.08
C ALA A 245 34.30 7.82 -1.33
N TYR A 246 34.28 9.07 -0.84
CA TYR A 246 35.38 10.03 -0.96
C TYR A 246 35.89 10.38 0.44
N SER A 247 37.20 10.35 0.64
CA SER A 247 37.80 10.70 1.93
C SER A 247 37.80 12.21 2.13
N HIS A 248 37.52 12.66 3.35
CA HIS A 248 37.67 14.07 3.73
C HIS A 248 39.10 14.59 3.49
N ALA A 249 40.12 13.73 3.54
CA ALA A 249 41.51 14.09 3.34
C ALA A 249 41.86 14.38 1.87
N SER A 250 41.05 13.88 0.92
CA SER A 250 41.24 14.14 -0.51
C SER A 250 40.63 15.45 -0.99
N ASN A 251 39.83 16.12 -0.15
CA ASN A 251 39.20 17.39 -0.49
C ASN A 251 40.13 18.57 -0.24
N THR A 252 39.99 19.60 -1.09
CA THR A 252 40.57 20.93 -0.84
C THR A 252 39.47 21.82 -0.29
N TYR A 253 39.68 22.37 0.90
CA TYR A 253 38.72 23.21 1.60
C TYR A 253 39.07 24.68 1.45
N GLU A 254 38.06 25.51 1.20
CA GLU A 254 38.16 26.96 1.15
C GLU A 254 37.10 27.57 2.08
N GLU A 255 37.44 28.65 2.77
CA GLU A 255 36.48 29.40 3.58
C GLU A 255 35.79 30.46 2.71
N GLN A 256 34.47 30.43 2.67
CA GLN A 256 33.66 31.40 1.92
C GLN A 256 32.70 32.13 2.85
N ASN A 257 32.65 33.46 2.71
CA ASN A 257 31.61 34.29 3.31
C ASN A 257 30.32 34.19 2.47
N ILE A 258 29.20 33.84 3.09
CA ILE A 258 27.90 33.71 2.43
C ILE A 258 27.37 35.01 1.84
N HIS A 259 27.86 36.17 2.29
CA HIS A 259 27.49 37.49 1.76
C HIS A 259 28.31 37.88 0.52
N ASP A 260 29.44 37.23 0.28
CA ASP A 260 30.23 37.50 -0.91
C ASP A 260 29.56 36.83 -2.12
N GLU A 261 28.98 37.64 -3.03
CA GLU A 261 28.29 37.18 -4.25
C GLU A 261 29.19 36.45 -5.28
N LYS A 262 30.42 36.12 -4.91
CA LYS A 262 31.34 35.36 -5.77
C LYS A 262 30.82 33.93 -5.92
N ARG A 263 30.00 33.70 -6.95
CA ARG A 263 29.66 32.36 -7.43
C ARG A 263 30.94 31.55 -7.64
N ILE A 264 30.95 30.31 -7.17
CA ILE A 264 32.05 29.36 -7.41
C ILE A 264 32.22 29.22 -8.94
N LYS A 265 33.34 29.74 -9.47
CA LYS A 265 33.67 29.61 -10.89
C LYS A 265 34.33 28.25 -11.13
N PHE A 266 33.69 27.42 -11.93
CA PHE A 266 34.26 26.15 -12.40
C PHE A 266 35.20 26.39 -13.59
N LYS A 267 36.26 25.58 -13.73
CA LYS A 267 37.15 25.65 -14.90
C LYS A 267 36.35 25.28 -16.16
N SER A 268 36.48 26.08 -17.21
CA SER A 268 35.70 25.98 -18.47
C SER A 268 35.72 24.61 -19.16
N LYS A 269 36.74 23.78 -18.90
CA LYS A 269 36.83 22.42 -19.46
C LYS A 269 35.71 21.47 -19.00
N GLY A 270 35.14 21.65 -17.81
CA GLY A 270 34.07 20.77 -17.30
C GLY A 270 32.67 21.12 -17.81
N ILE A 271 32.42 22.41 -18.10
CA ILE A 271 31.08 22.91 -18.43
C ILE A 271 30.62 22.38 -19.79
N ALA A 272 31.52 22.29 -20.77
CA ALA A 272 31.17 21.76 -22.10
C ALA A 272 30.92 20.25 -22.07
N ALA A 273 31.77 19.49 -21.39
CA ALA A 273 31.61 18.04 -21.24
C ALA A 273 30.34 17.69 -20.48
N ALA A 274 30.02 18.44 -19.43
CA ALA A 274 28.83 18.16 -18.65
C ALA A 274 27.55 18.76 -19.20
N ALA A 275 27.59 19.85 -19.98
CA ALA A 275 26.42 20.28 -20.74
C ALA A 275 26.05 19.26 -21.82
N GLN A 276 27.05 18.60 -22.42
CA GLN A 276 26.82 17.46 -23.31
C GLN A 276 26.25 16.26 -22.56
N ASP A 277 26.80 15.91 -21.39
CA ASP A 277 26.34 14.80 -20.56
C ASP A 277 24.95 15.06 -19.94
N GLU A 278 24.63 16.30 -19.56
CA GLU A 278 23.30 16.73 -19.11
C GLU A 278 22.28 16.67 -20.25
N LYS A 279 22.65 17.09 -21.47
CA LYS A 279 21.79 16.96 -22.65
C LYS A 279 21.53 15.50 -23.01
N GLN A 280 22.57 14.65 -22.95
CA GLN A 280 22.43 13.20 -23.17
C GLN A 280 21.58 12.53 -22.09
N ARG A 281 21.76 12.90 -20.82
CA ARG A 281 20.93 12.39 -19.72
C ARG A 281 19.48 12.87 -19.80
N ALA A 282 19.25 14.13 -20.15
CA ALA A 282 17.89 14.65 -20.38
C ALA A 282 17.20 13.91 -21.54
N GLN A 283 17.92 13.65 -22.63
CA GLN A 283 17.41 12.84 -23.75
C GLN A 283 17.12 11.40 -23.34
N HIS A 284 18.01 10.77 -22.57
CA HIS A 284 17.81 9.41 -22.06
C HIS A 284 16.63 9.34 -21.10
N GLN A 285 16.48 10.32 -20.20
CA GLN A 285 15.38 10.39 -19.25
C GLN A 285 14.05 10.64 -19.96
N GLN A 286 14.04 11.45 -21.02
CA GLN A 286 12.87 11.63 -21.89
C GLN A 286 12.50 10.34 -22.62
N GLN A 287 13.49 9.57 -23.12
CA GLN A 287 13.25 8.25 -23.72
C GLN A 287 12.69 7.25 -22.71
N LEU A 288 13.20 7.23 -21.48
CA LEU A 288 12.66 6.37 -20.41
C LEU A 288 11.23 6.74 -20.06
N LEU A 289 10.90 8.05 -20.01
CA LEU A 289 9.53 8.51 -19.76
C LEU A 289 8.58 8.06 -20.88
N LEU A 290 8.98 8.25 -22.13
CA LEU A 290 8.24 7.80 -23.33
C LEU A 290 8.04 6.28 -23.33
N ALA A 291 9.08 5.51 -23.01
CA ALA A 291 9.00 4.05 -22.93
C ALA A 291 8.05 3.60 -21.80
N ALA A 292 8.06 4.28 -20.65
CA ALA A 292 7.15 4.00 -19.55
C ALA A 292 5.69 4.35 -19.90
N GLU A 293 5.46 5.46 -20.62
CA GLU A 293 4.13 5.83 -21.13
C GLU A 293 3.63 4.82 -22.17
N GLU A 294 4.48 4.38 -23.10
CA GLU A 294 4.16 3.31 -24.05
C GLU A 294 3.80 2.00 -23.34
N GLN A 295 4.55 1.60 -22.31
CA GLN A 295 4.21 0.41 -21.53
C GLN A 295 2.85 0.55 -20.84
N LYS A 296 2.56 1.71 -20.24
CA LYS A 296 1.24 1.99 -19.64
C LYS A 296 0.12 1.98 -20.68
N MET A 297 0.37 2.49 -21.88
CA MET A 297 -0.57 2.44 -23.01
C MET A 297 -0.83 0.99 -23.46
N ARG A 298 0.23 0.19 -23.63
CA ARG A 298 0.11 -1.24 -23.96
C ARG A 298 -0.65 -2.02 -22.89
N GLN A 299 -0.36 -1.78 -21.61
CA GLN A 299 -1.10 -2.39 -20.51
C GLN A 299 -2.58 -2.01 -20.52
N ARG A 300 -2.91 -0.72 -20.76
CA ARG A 300 -4.30 -0.27 -20.91
C ARG A 300 -5.01 -0.92 -22.09
N GLN A 301 -4.35 -1.04 -23.25
CA GLN A 301 -4.91 -1.76 -24.39
C GLN A 301 -5.13 -3.25 -24.10
N GLN A 302 -4.17 -3.91 -23.45
CA GLN A 302 -4.31 -5.32 -23.05
C GLN A 302 -5.47 -5.51 -22.07
N GLN A 303 -5.61 -4.62 -21.08
CA GLN A 303 -6.74 -4.64 -20.15
C GLN A 303 -8.07 -4.43 -20.88
N GLN A 304 -8.16 -3.45 -21.79
CA GLN A 304 -9.36 -3.24 -22.60
C GLN A 304 -9.71 -4.45 -23.46
N GLN A 305 -8.71 -5.09 -24.10
CA GLN A 305 -8.92 -6.31 -24.87
C GLN A 305 -9.36 -7.50 -24.01
N GLN A 306 -8.81 -7.64 -22.79
CA GLN A 306 -9.26 -8.65 -21.84
C GLN A 306 -10.70 -8.40 -21.40
N GLN A 307 -11.05 -7.15 -21.11
CA GLN A 307 -12.38 -6.76 -20.69
C GLN A 307 -13.43 -7.02 -21.79
N MET A 308 -13.08 -6.70 -23.05
CA MET A 308 -13.93 -7.02 -24.21
C MET A 308 -14.12 -8.53 -24.39
N ARG A 309 -13.06 -9.33 -24.25
CA ARG A 309 -13.14 -10.80 -24.32
C ARG A 309 -14.03 -11.37 -23.23
N LEU A 310 -13.90 -10.86 -22.00
CA LEU A 310 -14.74 -11.27 -20.88
C LEU A 310 -16.22 -10.94 -21.13
N GLN A 311 -16.49 -9.75 -21.67
CA GLN A 311 -17.85 -9.34 -22.03
C GLN A 311 -18.47 -10.20 -23.13
N GLN A 312 -17.70 -10.58 -24.15
CA GLN A 312 -18.15 -11.52 -25.20
C GLN A 312 -18.45 -12.91 -24.63
N GLN A 313 -17.60 -13.42 -23.73
CA GLN A 313 -17.83 -14.71 -23.06
C GLN A 313 -19.12 -14.68 -22.22
N GLN A 314 -19.36 -13.60 -21.47
CA GLN A 314 -20.60 -13.43 -20.71
C GLN A 314 -21.83 -13.39 -21.63
N GLN A 315 -21.77 -12.68 -22.76
CA GLN A 315 -22.86 -12.67 -23.74
C GLN A 315 -23.10 -14.04 -24.39
N GLN A 316 -22.04 -14.83 -24.63
CA GLN A 316 -22.19 -16.20 -25.13
C GLN A 316 -22.85 -17.11 -24.08
N GLN A 317 -22.40 -17.07 -22.82
CA GLN A 317 -23.03 -17.83 -21.75
C GLN A 317 -24.51 -17.50 -21.59
N MET A 318 -24.87 -16.21 -21.63
CA MET A 318 -26.26 -15.78 -21.50
C MET A 318 -27.14 -16.30 -22.65
N ARG A 319 -26.62 -16.32 -23.89
CA ARG A 319 -27.31 -16.91 -25.05
C ARG A 319 -27.49 -18.42 -24.93
N LEU A 320 -26.46 -19.14 -24.47
CA LEU A 320 -26.53 -20.58 -24.19
C LEU A 320 -27.58 -20.90 -23.12
N GLN A 321 -27.64 -20.09 -22.06
CA GLN A 321 -28.61 -20.25 -20.98
C GLN A 321 -30.05 -20.01 -21.47
N GLN A 322 -30.26 -18.99 -22.32
CA GLN A 322 -31.56 -18.78 -22.97
C GLN A 322 -31.97 -19.96 -23.86
N GLN A 323 -31.06 -20.51 -24.66
CA GLN A 323 -31.34 -21.68 -25.48
C GLN A 323 -31.73 -22.90 -24.63
N GLN A 324 -31.01 -23.16 -23.53
CA GLN A 324 -31.37 -24.24 -22.61
C GLN A 324 -32.76 -24.03 -21.99
N GLN A 325 -33.09 -22.81 -21.56
CA GLN A 325 -34.43 -22.50 -21.06
C GLN A 325 -35.52 -22.74 -22.11
N GLN A 326 -35.29 -22.34 -23.36
CA GLN A 326 -36.24 -22.57 -24.44
C GLN A 326 -36.44 -24.07 -24.72
N GLN A 327 -35.35 -24.86 -24.71
CA GLN A 327 -35.42 -26.31 -24.88
C GLN A 327 -36.19 -26.97 -23.72
N GLN A 328 -35.95 -26.57 -22.47
CA GLN A 328 -36.70 -27.05 -21.31
C GLN A 328 -38.19 -26.72 -21.41
N GLN A 329 -38.54 -25.50 -21.83
CA GLN A 329 -39.94 -25.11 -22.06
C GLN A 329 -40.59 -25.89 -23.19
N GLN A 330 -39.86 -26.22 -24.26
CA GLN A 330 -40.36 -27.09 -25.33
C GLN A 330 -40.60 -28.51 -24.82
N GLN A 331 -39.66 -29.11 -24.07
CA GLN A 331 -39.84 -30.43 -23.48
C GLN A 331 -41.06 -30.48 -22.55
N MET A 332 -41.22 -29.48 -21.68
CA MET A 332 -42.39 -29.40 -20.79
C MET A 332 -43.71 -29.35 -21.58
N ARG A 333 -43.77 -28.54 -22.65
CA ARG A 333 -44.95 -28.48 -23.53
C ARG A 333 -45.25 -29.82 -24.20
N LEU A 334 -44.22 -30.51 -24.68
CA LEU A 334 -44.36 -31.83 -25.29
C LEU A 334 -44.91 -32.85 -24.28
N GLN A 335 -44.39 -32.82 -23.05
CA GLN A 335 -44.81 -33.71 -21.98
C GLN A 335 -46.26 -33.47 -21.55
N GLN A 336 -46.69 -32.19 -21.48
CA GLN A 336 -48.08 -31.84 -21.25
C GLN A 336 -49.01 -32.34 -22.36
N GLN A 337 -48.61 -32.19 -23.64
CA GLN A 337 -49.38 -32.72 -24.77
C GLN A 337 -49.53 -34.24 -24.70
N GLN A 338 -48.46 -34.98 -24.37
CA GLN A 338 -48.52 -36.43 -24.19
C GLN A 338 -49.47 -36.83 -23.05
N GLN A 339 -49.40 -36.16 -21.91
CA GLN A 339 -50.33 -36.41 -20.80
C GLN A 339 -51.79 -36.11 -21.19
N GLN A 340 -52.02 -35.08 -22.01
CA GLN A 340 -53.35 -34.73 -22.46
C GLN A 340 -53.90 -35.79 -23.44
N GLN A 341 -53.07 -36.29 -24.36
CA GLN A 341 -53.42 -37.41 -25.24
C GLN A 341 -53.73 -38.69 -24.45
N MET A 342 -52.90 -39.05 -23.46
CA MET A 342 -53.20 -40.22 -22.61
C MET A 342 -54.54 -40.07 -21.87
N ARG A 343 -54.85 -38.89 -21.33
CA ARG A 343 -56.14 -38.62 -20.68
C ARG A 343 -57.32 -38.78 -21.64
N LEU A 344 -57.20 -38.25 -22.86
CA LEU A 344 -58.20 -38.41 -23.91
C LEU A 344 -58.41 -39.89 -24.28
N GLN A 345 -57.31 -40.65 -24.38
CA GLN A 345 -57.36 -42.08 -24.72
C GLN A 345 -58.02 -42.92 -23.60
N GLN A 346 -57.72 -42.62 -22.33
CA GLN A 346 -58.42 -43.23 -21.18
C GLN A 346 -59.91 -42.89 -21.17
N GLN A 347 -60.30 -41.64 -21.46
CA GLN A 347 -61.71 -41.27 -21.56
C GLN A 347 -62.44 -42.03 -22.68
N GLN A 348 -61.81 -42.20 -23.84
CA GLN A 348 -62.38 -43.00 -24.93
C GLN A 348 -62.54 -44.47 -24.53
N GLN A 349 -61.55 -45.08 -23.86
CA GLN A 349 -61.67 -46.45 -23.36
C GLN A 349 -62.80 -46.60 -22.33
N GLN A 350 -62.94 -45.65 -21.40
CA GLN A 350 -64.04 -45.65 -20.44
C GLN A 350 -65.40 -45.54 -21.12
N GLN A 351 -65.54 -44.66 -22.13
CA GLN A 351 -66.77 -44.55 -22.92
C GLN A 351 -67.09 -45.85 -23.67
N GLN A 352 -66.10 -46.50 -24.28
CA GLN A 352 -66.30 -47.79 -24.95
C GLN A 352 -66.72 -48.88 -23.96
N GLN A 353 -66.12 -48.96 -22.79
CA GLN A 353 -66.52 -49.90 -21.74
C GLN A 353 -67.96 -49.64 -21.26
N GLN A 354 -68.34 -48.38 -21.07
CA GLN A 354 -69.72 -48.02 -20.72
C GLN A 354 -70.72 -48.41 -21.82
N GLN A 355 -70.39 -48.17 -23.10
CA GLN A 355 -71.23 -48.60 -24.21
C GLN A 355 -71.38 -50.11 -24.29
N GLN A 356 -70.29 -50.87 -24.10
CA GLN A 356 -70.34 -52.34 -24.04
C GLN A 356 -71.20 -52.83 -22.87
N GLN A 357 -71.08 -52.23 -21.69
CA GLN A 357 -71.93 -52.56 -20.53
C GLN A 357 -73.41 -52.26 -20.82
N GLN A 358 -73.73 -51.12 -21.45
CA GLN A 358 -75.09 -50.78 -21.85
C GLN A 358 -75.64 -51.78 -22.88
N GLN A 359 -74.84 -52.17 -23.88
CA GLN A 359 -75.24 -53.21 -24.85
C GLN A 359 -75.48 -54.56 -24.20
N GLN A 360 -74.62 -54.98 -23.26
CA GLN A 360 -74.82 -56.21 -22.50
C GLN A 360 -76.09 -56.15 -21.64
N GLN A 361 -76.37 -55.03 -20.99
CA GLN A 361 -77.61 -54.84 -20.24
C GLN A 361 -78.84 -54.89 -21.16
N GLN A 362 -78.79 -54.27 -22.34
CA GLN A 362 -79.86 -54.35 -23.33
C GLN A 362 -80.07 -55.79 -23.85
N GLN A 363 -78.99 -56.53 -24.11
CA GLN A 363 -79.08 -57.94 -24.51
C GLN A 363 -79.65 -58.81 -23.39
N GLN A 364 -79.26 -58.58 -22.14
CA GLN A 364 -79.85 -59.29 -20.98
C GLN A 364 -81.34 -58.95 -20.82
N GLN A 365 -81.74 -57.69 -21.00
CA GLN A 365 -83.16 -57.31 -21.00
C GLN A 365 -83.93 -57.96 -22.15
N GLN A 366 -83.37 -58.02 -23.35
CA GLN A 366 -83.98 -58.73 -24.49
C GLN A 366 -84.09 -60.24 -24.25
N GLN A 367 -83.06 -60.87 -23.67
CA GLN A 367 -83.13 -62.28 -23.28
C GLN A 367 -84.16 -62.54 -22.18
N GLN A 368 -84.29 -61.63 -21.19
CA GLN A 368 -85.36 -61.72 -20.18
C GLN A 368 -86.75 -61.55 -20.80
N GLN A 369 -86.92 -60.65 -21.78
CA GLN A 369 -88.18 -60.50 -22.53
C GLN A 369 -88.49 -61.74 -23.39
N GLN A 370 -87.49 -62.35 -24.04
CA GLN A 370 -87.67 -63.60 -24.80
C GLN A 370 -87.96 -64.80 -23.89
N GLN A 371 -87.35 -64.88 -22.70
CA GLN A 371 -87.69 -65.90 -21.69
C GLN A 371 -89.09 -65.69 -21.09
N GLN A 372 -89.57 -64.45 -20.98
CA GLN A 372 -90.96 -64.16 -20.64
C GLN A 372 -91.92 -64.58 -21.76
N GLN A 373 -91.57 -64.36 -23.03
CA GLN A 373 -92.38 -64.80 -24.18
C GLN A 373 -92.42 -66.33 -24.36
N GLN A 374 -91.34 -67.05 -24.04
CA GLN A 374 -91.32 -68.52 -24.06
C GLN A 374 -92.04 -69.16 -22.86
N LYS A 375 -92.24 -68.43 -21.75
CA LYS A 375 -93.07 -68.89 -20.61
C LYS A 375 -94.58 -68.65 -20.79
N THR A 376 -95.00 -67.92 -21.83
CA THR A 376 -96.42 -67.61 -22.13
C THR A 376 -97.00 -68.33 -23.35
N GLY A 377 -96.29 -69.33 -23.91
CA GLY A 377 -96.73 -70.12 -25.07
C GLY A 377 -97.35 -71.49 -24.75
N GLY A 378 -97.70 -71.75 -23.48
CA GLY A 378 -98.22 -73.04 -23.02
C GLY A 378 -99.64 -72.94 -22.44
N ILE A 379 -100.63 -73.29 -23.28
CA ILE A 379 -101.94 -73.86 -22.93
C ILE A 379 -102.92 -72.95 -22.16
N VAL A 380 -103.97 -72.49 -22.86
CA VAL A 380 -105.31 -72.38 -22.26
C VAL A 380 -106.36 -72.95 -23.22
N ARG A 381 -106.99 -74.05 -22.79
CA ARG A 381 -108.25 -74.59 -23.33
C ARG A 381 -109.42 -73.67 -22.97
N THR A 382 -110.29 -73.53 -23.96
CA THR A 382 -111.74 -73.24 -23.95
C THR A 382 -112.45 -73.18 -22.58
N VAL A 383 -113.30 -72.16 -22.38
CA VAL A 383 -114.79 -72.29 -22.26
C VAL A 383 -115.41 -70.92 -21.90
N ARG A 384 -116.34 -70.48 -22.79
CA ARG A 384 -117.66 -69.81 -22.55
C ARG A 384 -117.88 -69.17 -21.16
N ARG A 385 -118.38 -67.94 -21.02
CA ARG A 385 -119.66 -67.40 -21.55
C ARG A 385 -119.77 -65.89 -21.20
N VAL A 386 -120.28 -65.11 -22.17
CA VAL A 386 -121.43 -64.17 -22.06
C VAL A 386 -121.30 -62.87 -21.23
N ASN A 387 -121.42 -61.78 -22.01
CA ASN A 387 -122.08 -60.49 -21.78
C ASN A 387 -121.56 -59.46 -20.77
N GLY A 388 -121.60 -58.20 -21.23
CA GLY A 388 -121.86 -57.02 -20.41
C GLY A 388 -120.69 -56.03 -20.44
N ARG A 389 -120.64 -55.13 -21.42
CA ARG A 389 -121.08 -53.73 -21.30
C ARG A 389 -120.45 -52.95 -20.13
N LYS A 390 -119.62 -51.98 -20.55
CA LYS A 390 -119.71 -50.53 -20.26
C LYS A 390 -119.50 -50.01 -18.82
N LEU A 391 -118.60 -49.01 -18.80
CA LEU A 391 -118.59 -47.75 -18.03
C LEU A 391 -118.24 -47.93 -16.54
N PHE A 392 -117.28 -47.19 -15.98
CA PHE A 392 -116.93 -45.79 -16.18
C PHE A 392 -115.43 -45.54 -16.37
#